data_AF-A0A7V3UNZ0-F1
#
_entry.id   AF-A0A7V3UNZ0-F1
#
_cell.length_a   1.000
_cell.length_b   1.000
_cell.length_c   1.000
_cell.angle_alpha   90.00
_cell.angle_beta   90.00
_cell.angle_gamma   90.00
#
_symmetry.space_group_name_H-M   'P 1'
#
loop_
_entity.id
_entity.type
_entity.pdbx_description
1 polymer ?
#
loop_
_entity_poly.entity_id
_entity_poly.type
_entity_poly.pdbx_seq_one_letter_code
_entity_poly.pdbx_strand_id
1 'polypeptide(L)'
;MTQQLKEKPSLILISGLARSGTTWLGKLFDSHSQTVYRHEPDSVNWLKELPLFIEGDYRRYEALVRDFVSQLVTIRAPKVSSSMPVFPKSFMGPARRFLVKYSLSMVKILSSLGINAEIPRYCIPRQDQDYVLVWKTIESSGRLGLYAEILDKKRIIHILRHPSGIISSRLRGEKLSKFGGYVAAEDYEMFRLLLNTSVGRKHGLSLEQILAMAPVERLAWECLVSMEKAVKDLEGRPDGRIVVYEDLCSKPFEVMQQLFDFCGLNFDPQTHRFLVESTSKTRRSYYSIIKDPLASAYKWKQELNATDQELVRKQLERSPLARFWPD
;
A
#
# COMPACT_ATOMS: atom_id res chain seq x y z
N MET A 1 13.27 -3.37 -31.24
CA MET A 1 11.85 -2.93 -31.23
C MET A 1 11.73 -1.75 -30.30
N THR A 2 11.13 -0.69 -30.80
CA THR A 2 11.33 0.73 -30.48
C THR A 2 11.21 1.07 -29.00
N GLN A 3 12.26 1.71 -28.49
CA GLN A 3 12.38 2.33 -27.17
C GLN A 3 11.44 3.55 -27.11
N GLN A 4 10.12 3.32 -27.04
CA GLN A 4 9.20 4.33 -26.55
C GLN A 4 9.61 4.60 -25.10
N LEU A 5 10.24 5.75 -24.85
CA LEU A 5 10.37 6.29 -23.50
C LEU A 5 8.96 6.24 -22.89
N LYS A 6 8.75 5.31 -21.94
CA LYS A 6 7.46 5.14 -21.27
C LYS A 6 7.10 6.49 -20.67
N GLU A 7 6.04 7.12 -21.18
CA GLU A 7 5.61 8.44 -20.76
C GLU A 7 5.47 8.48 -19.22
N LYS A 8 6.07 9.50 -18.60
CA LYS A 8 6.01 9.74 -17.17
C LYS A 8 4.54 9.94 -16.74
N PRO A 9 4.02 9.18 -15.76
CA PRO A 9 2.65 9.31 -15.31
C PRO A 9 2.46 10.59 -14.49
N SER A 10 1.22 11.09 -14.43
CA SER A 10 0.84 12.12 -13.47
C SER A 10 0.62 11.54 -12.07
N LEU A 11 0.21 10.27 -12.00
CA LEU A 11 -0.14 9.57 -10.76
C LEU A 11 0.45 8.16 -10.71
N ILE A 12 1.08 7.83 -9.59
CA ILE A 12 1.46 6.48 -9.20
C ILE A 12 0.61 6.08 -7.99
N LEU A 13 -0.20 5.03 -8.15
CA LEU A 13 -0.96 4.42 -7.06
C LEU A 13 -0.20 3.20 -6.53
N ILE A 14 0.14 3.20 -5.24
CA ILE A 14 0.74 2.07 -4.54
C ILE A 14 -0.31 1.50 -3.59
N SER A 15 -0.79 0.30 -3.89
CA SER A 15 -1.82 -0.41 -3.15
C SER A 15 -1.30 -1.74 -2.63
N GLY A 16 -1.97 -2.31 -1.64
CA GLY A 16 -1.64 -3.58 -1.01
C GLY A 16 -2.37 -3.69 0.32
N LEU A 17 -2.56 -4.89 0.82
CA LEU A 17 -3.18 -5.05 2.14
C LEU A 17 -2.32 -4.39 3.22
N ALA A 18 -2.97 -4.00 4.31
CA ALA A 18 -2.26 -3.65 5.53
C ALA A 18 -1.27 -4.78 5.87
N ARG A 19 -0.04 -4.40 6.23
CA ARG A 19 1.07 -5.32 6.58
C ARG A 19 1.78 -5.98 5.39
N SER A 20 1.49 -5.60 4.14
CA SER A 20 2.21 -6.09 2.95
C SER A 20 3.47 -5.30 2.55
N GLY A 21 3.98 -4.40 3.40
CA GLY A 21 5.17 -3.60 3.09
C GLY A 21 4.91 -2.33 2.26
N THR A 22 3.64 -1.98 2.01
CA THR A 22 3.22 -0.79 1.23
C THR A 22 3.85 0.52 1.72
N THR A 23 4.07 0.68 3.04
CA THR A 23 4.70 1.89 3.59
C THR A 23 6.18 1.98 3.23
N TRP A 24 6.93 0.87 3.22
CA TRP A 24 8.34 0.87 2.81
C TRP A 24 8.45 1.17 1.32
N LEU A 25 7.68 0.47 0.47
CA LEU A 25 7.61 0.74 -0.96
C LEU A 25 7.21 2.19 -1.26
N GLY A 26 6.16 2.70 -0.59
CA GLY A 26 5.74 4.09 -0.72
C GLY A 26 6.84 5.09 -0.33
N LYS A 27 7.66 4.77 0.66
CA LYS A 27 8.79 5.60 1.07
C LYS A 27 9.99 5.51 0.14
N LEU A 28 10.18 4.41 -0.56
CA LEU A 28 11.15 4.31 -1.65
C LEU A 28 10.74 5.25 -2.80
N PHE A 29 9.46 5.30 -3.17
CA PHE A 29 8.97 6.28 -4.14
C PHE A 29 9.03 7.72 -3.63
N ASP A 30 8.71 7.97 -2.35
CA ASP A 30 8.85 9.30 -1.73
C ASP A 30 10.32 9.76 -1.67
N SER A 31 11.28 8.84 -1.62
CA SER A 31 12.69 9.22 -1.61
C SER A 31 13.19 9.78 -2.94
N HIS A 32 12.43 9.62 -4.03
CA HIS A 32 12.78 10.19 -5.33
C HIS A 32 12.50 11.70 -5.33
N SER A 33 13.46 12.48 -5.85
CA SER A 33 13.40 13.95 -5.78
C SER A 33 12.26 14.62 -6.58
N GLN A 34 11.65 13.92 -7.54
CA GLN A 34 10.58 14.41 -8.42
C GLN A 34 9.19 13.87 -8.05
N THR A 35 9.01 13.28 -6.86
CA THR A 35 7.72 12.75 -6.43
C THR A 35 7.09 13.58 -5.31
N VAL A 36 5.76 13.57 -5.24
CA VAL A 36 4.98 14.10 -4.11
C VAL A 36 4.22 12.95 -3.48
N TYR A 37 4.63 12.52 -2.30
CA TYR A 37 4.02 11.39 -1.61
C TYR A 37 2.81 11.81 -0.75
N ARG A 38 1.75 11.01 -0.83
CA ARG A 38 0.53 11.12 -0.03
C ARG A 38 0.23 9.79 0.64
N HIS A 39 0.30 9.78 1.96
CA HIS A 39 0.18 8.56 2.78
C HIS A 39 -1.27 8.31 3.20
N GLU A 40 -1.91 7.30 2.60
CA GLU A 40 -3.29 6.89 2.91
C GLU A 40 -4.29 8.07 2.92
N PRO A 41 -4.31 8.94 1.90
CA PRO A 41 -5.23 10.07 1.82
C PRO A 41 -6.70 9.65 1.83
N ASP A 42 -7.01 8.45 1.37
CA ASP A 42 -8.33 7.84 1.40
C ASP A 42 -8.82 7.50 2.82
N SER A 43 -7.92 7.40 3.79
CA SER A 43 -8.30 7.19 5.21
C SER A 43 -8.68 8.48 5.95
N VAL A 44 -8.33 9.66 5.40
CA VAL A 44 -8.67 10.97 6.00
C VAL A 44 -9.71 11.74 5.22
N ASN A 45 -9.82 11.48 3.91
CA ASN A 45 -10.84 12.10 3.06
C ASN A 45 -11.99 11.12 2.82
N TRP A 46 -13.10 11.63 2.32
CA TRP A 46 -14.38 10.94 2.30
C TRP A 46 -14.56 10.01 1.10
N LEU A 47 -13.61 9.09 0.84
CA LEU A 47 -13.91 7.90 0.02
C LEU A 47 -14.82 6.90 0.76
N LYS A 48 -15.33 7.25 1.95
CA LYS A 48 -16.25 6.42 2.74
C LYS A 48 -17.53 6.05 1.99
N GLU A 49 -17.96 6.91 1.05
CA GLU A 49 -19.14 6.66 0.23
C GLU A 49 -18.87 5.63 -0.89
N LEU A 50 -17.60 5.37 -1.22
CA LEU A 50 -17.26 4.32 -2.18
C LEU A 50 -17.29 2.95 -1.48
N PRO A 51 -18.01 1.96 -2.02
CA PRO A 51 -17.89 0.58 -1.57
C PRO A 51 -16.43 0.12 -1.55
N LEU A 52 -16.06 -0.71 -0.57
CA LEU A 52 -14.69 -1.24 -0.43
C LEU A 52 -14.31 -2.15 -1.61
N PHE A 53 -15.29 -2.85 -2.16
CA PHE A 53 -15.16 -3.72 -3.33
C PHE A 53 -16.16 -3.29 -4.39
N ILE A 54 -15.66 -2.95 -5.59
CA ILE A 54 -16.48 -2.47 -6.71
C ILE A 54 -16.24 -3.35 -7.94
N GLU A 55 -17.33 -3.74 -8.59
CA GLU A 55 -17.39 -4.51 -9.83
C GLU A 55 -18.52 -3.97 -10.70
N GLY A 56 -18.42 -4.16 -12.02
CA GLY A 56 -19.43 -3.72 -12.97
C GLY A 56 -19.20 -2.29 -13.46
N ASP A 57 -20.24 -1.46 -13.46
CA ASP A 57 -20.20 -0.12 -14.04
C ASP A 57 -19.41 0.87 -13.16
N TYR A 58 -18.13 1.02 -13.49
CA TYR A 58 -17.22 1.95 -12.86
C TYR A 58 -17.57 3.42 -13.14
N ARG A 59 -18.18 3.75 -14.29
CA ARG A 59 -18.42 5.13 -14.73
C ARG A 59 -19.29 5.92 -13.75
N ARG A 60 -20.18 5.23 -13.02
CA ARG A 60 -20.99 5.80 -11.94
C ARG A 60 -20.18 6.56 -10.89
N TYR A 61 -18.93 6.16 -10.64
CA TYR A 61 -18.07 6.73 -9.61
C TYR A 61 -17.02 7.70 -10.16
N GLU A 62 -17.05 7.99 -11.47
CA GLU A 62 -16.03 8.79 -12.15
C GLU A 62 -15.87 10.20 -11.57
N ALA A 63 -16.98 10.92 -11.38
CA ALA A 63 -16.95 12.27 -10.83
C ALA A 63 -16.32 12.30 -9.43
N LEU A 64 -16.72 11.37 -8.55
CA LEU A 64 -16.20 11.29 -7.18
C LEU A 64 -14.71 10.96 -7.15
N VAL A 65 -14.26 9.99 -7.95
CA VAL A 65 -12.86 9.59 -8.03
C VAL A 65 -11.98 10.72 -8.57
N ARG A 66 -12.44 11.40 -9.64
CA ARG A 66 -11.69 12.52 -10.24
C ARG A 66 -11.61 13.72 -9.29
N ASP A 67 -12.70 14.05 -8.59
CA ASP A 67 -12.70 15.09 -7.57
C ASP A 67 -11.70 14.77 -6.45
N PHE A 68 -11.75 13.55 -5.89
CA PHE A 68 -10.80 13.11 -4.88
C PHE A 68 -9.34 13.22 -5.35
N VAL A 69 -9.02 12.74 -6.56
CA VAL A 69 -7.66 12.79 -7.10
C VAL A 69 -7.19 14.23 -7.29
N SER A 70 -8.06 15.15 -7.71
CA SER A 70 -7.73 16.58 -7.89
C SER A 70 -7.29 17.25 -6.58
N GLN A 71 -7.80 16.77 -5.45
CA GLN A 71 -7.53 17.31 -4.12
C GLN A 71 -6.32 16.66 -3.43
N LEU A 72 -5.82 15.52 -3.90
CA LEU A 72 -4.75 14.75 -3.23
C LEU A 72 -3.52 15.60 -2.88
N VAL A 73 -3.10 16.49 -3.77
CA VAL A 73 -1.95 17.36 -3.56
C VAL A 73 -2.20 18.36 -2.42
N THR A 74 -3.43 18.87 -2.28
CA THR A 74 -3.76 19.96 -1.36
C THR A 74 -4.11 19.50 0.05
N ILE A 75 -4.19 18.18 0.31
CA ILE A 75 -4.48 17.64 1.64
C ILE A 75 -3.40 18.04 2.65
N ARG A 76 -3.81 18.73 3.72
CA ARG A 76 -2.94 19.25 4.79
C ARG A 76 -3.01 18.45 6.09
N ALA A 77 -3.70 17.32 6.09
CA ALA A 77 -3.74 16.42 7.24
C ALA A 77 -2.33 15.86 7.53
N PRO A 78 -1.84 15.90 8.80
CA PRO A 78 -0.52 15.37 9.15
C PRO A 78 -0.30 13.92 8.74
N LYS A 79 -1.31 13.04 8.93
CA LYS A 79 -1.24 11.62 8.53
C LYS A 79 -0.82 11.46 7.06
N VAL A 80 -1.31 12.33 6.18
CA VAL A 80 -1.11 12.26 4.73
C VAL A 80 0.18 12.91 4.29
N SER A 81 0.52 14.06 4.87
CA SER A 81 1.52 14.98 4.34
C SER A 81 2.80 15.11 5.19
N SER A 82 2.86 14.50 6.39
CA SER A 82 4.06 14.46 7.24
C SER A 82 4.53 13.03 7.61
N SER A 83 4.34 12.08 6.68
CA SER A 83 4.93 10.75 6.82
C SER A 83 6.45 10.83 6.86
N MET A 84 7.11 10.09 7.75
CA MET A 84 8.57 10.16 7.96
C MET A 84 9.28 8.95 7.34
N PRO A 85 10.55 9.09 6.92
CA PRO A 85 11.36 10.32 6.87
C PRO A 85 10.89 11.31 5.79
N VAL A 86 11.35 12.56 5.88
CA VAL A 86 11.11 13.63 4.88
C VAL A 86 12.31 13.72 3.94
N PHE A 87 12.04 13.75 2.64
CA PHE A 87 13.06 13.79 1.60
C PHE A 87 13.09 15.15 0.88
N PRO A 88 14.28 15.75 0.67
CA PRO A 88 14.45 16.88 -0.25
C PRO A 88 13.83 16.62 -1.63
N LYS A 89 13.13 17.61 -2.18
CA LYS A 89 12.52 17.55 -3.52
C LYS A 89 13.16 18.54 -4.48
N SER A 90 13.40 18.13 -5.72
CA SER A 90 14.13 18.92 -6.73
C SER A 90 13.43 20.25 -7.02
N PHE A 91 12.10 20.26 -7.03
CA PHE A 91 11.24 21.43 -7.24
C PHE A 91 11.10 22.37 -6.02
N MET A 92 11.86 22.15 -4.94
CA MET A 92 11.90 23.08 -3.79
C MET A 92 13.30 23.68 -3.64
N GLY A 93 13.40 25.00 -3.44
CA GLY A 93 14.69 25.65 -3.16
C GLY A 93 15.23 25.36 -1.74
N PRO A 94 16.53 25.59 -1.46
CA PRO A 94 17.16 25.21 -0.19
C PRO A 94 16.48 25.79 1.07
N ALA A 95 16.16 27.09 1.06
CA ALA A 95 15.48 27.75 2.17
C ALA A 95 14.09 27.14 2.45
N ARG A 96 13.31 26.90 1.39
CA ARG A 96 12.00 26.24 1.51
C ARG A 96 12.15 24.81 2.02
N ARG A 97 13.11 24.02 1.52
CA ARG A 97 13.36 22.64 2.00
C ARG A 97 13.65 22.61 3.50
N PHE A 98 14.49 23.54 3.97
CA PHE A 98 14.78 23.69 5.39
C PHE A 98 13.48 23.95 6.17
N LEU A 99 12.75 25.02 5.84
CA LEU A 99 11.49 25.37 6.51
C LEU A 99 10.49 24.20 6.53
N VAL A 100 10.26 23.54 5.40
CA VAL A 100 9.36 22.40 5.30
C VAL A 100 9.77 21.28 6.25
N LYS A 101 11.05 20.89 6.28
CA LYS A 101 11.53 19.79 7.14
C LYS A 101 11.23 20.06 8.62
N TYR A 102 11.51 21.27 9.11
CA TYR A 102 11.26 21.63 10.51
C TYR A 102 9.77 21.74 10.81
N SER A 103 8.98 22.33 9.92
CA SER A 103 7.54 22.47 10.11
C SER A 103 6.81 21.13 10.11
N LEU A 104 7.18 20.19 9.23
CA LEU A 104 6.60 18.84 9.25
C LEU A 104 6.96 18.09 10.54
N SER A 105 8.19 18.25 11.03
CA SER A 105 8.65 17.64 12.29
C SER A 105 7.91 18.24 13.49
N MET A 106 7.76 19.57 13.53
CA MET A 106 7.04 20.28 14.58
C MET A 106 5.57 19.88 14.62
N VAL A 107 4.87 19.83 13.46
CA VAL A 107 3.48 19.39 13.42
C VAL A 107 3.35 17.96 13.93
N LYS A 108 4.30 17.07 13.63
CA LYS A 108 4.27 15.69 14.14
C LYS A 108 4.43 15.61 15.67
N ILE A 109 5.27 16.46 16.24
CA ILE A 109 5.41 16.60 17.70
C ILE A 109 4.09 17.09 18.29
N LEU A 110 3.51 18.16 17.74
CA LEU A 110 2.21 18.68 18.19
C LEU A 110 1.11 17.62 18.12
N SER A 111 1.00 16.88 17.01
CA SER A 111 0.03 15.80 16.87
C SER A 111 0.23 14.67 17.88
N SER A 112 1.48 14.37 18.25
CA SER A 112 1.76 13.37 19.30
C SER A 112 1.35 13.82 20.70
N LEU A 113 1.22 15.13 20.92
CA LEU A 113 0.69 15.75 22.14
C LEU A 113 -0.83 15.94 22.10
N GLY A 114 -1.52 15.44 21.07
CA GLY A 114 -2.96 15.62 20.89
C GLY A 114 -3.36 16.99 20.31
N ILE A 115 -2.40 17.81 19.89
CA ILE A 115 -2.66 19.12 19.27
C ILE A 115 -2.90 18.91 17.77
N ASN A 116 -4.12 19.19 17.34
CA ASN A 116 -4.51 19.13 15.93
C ASN A 116 -3.98 20.38 15.19
N ALA A 117 -2.83 20.23 14.54
CA ALA A 117 -2.25 21.24 13.67
C ALA A 117 -2.23 20.76 12.22
N GLU A 118 -2.75 21.56 11.30
CA GLU A 118 -2.61 21.29 9.87
C GLU A 118 -1.18 21.57 9.38
N ILE A 119 -0.76 20.87 8.33
CA ILE A 119 0.48 21.17 7.64
C ILE A 119 0.42 22.57 7.04
N PRO A 120 1.41 23.47 7.26
CA PRO A 120 1.40 24.81 6.69
C PRO A 120 1.34 24.80 5.15
N ARG A 121 0.61 25.74 4.54
CA ARG A 121 0.40 25.79 3.08
C ARG A 121 1.71 25.82 2.27
N TYR A 122 2.76 26.49 2.76
CA TYR A 122 4.05 26.52 2.06
C TYR A 122 4.77 25.15 2.00
N CYS A 123 4.35 24.18 2.82
CA CYS A 123 4.83 22.80 2.73
C CYS A 123 4.18 22.01 1.59
N ILE A 124 3.07 22.51 1.05
CA ILE A 124 2.36 21.89 -0.07
C ILE A 124 3.00 22.36 -1.39
N PRO A 125 3.39 21.45 -2.30
CA PRO A 125 3.93 21.83 -3.60
C PRO A 125 2.89 22.62 -4.42
N ARG A 126 3.36 23.51 -5.29
CA ARG A 126 2.47 24.24 -6.19
C ARG A 126 2.02 23.30 -7.32
N GLN A 127 0.81 23.48 -7.85
CA GLN A 127 0.27 22.58 -8.88
C GLN A 127 1.01 22.66 -10.23
N ASP A 128 1.67 23.79 -10.51
CA ASP A 128 2.42 24.06 -11.76
C ASP A 128 3.82 23.41 -11.80
N GLN A 129 4.26 22.76 -10.72
CA GLN A 129 5.59 22.18 -10.65
C GLN A 129 5.63 20.79 -11.31
N ASP A 130 6.73 20.46 -11.97
CA ASP A 130 6.93 19.13 -12.56
C ASP A 130 7.25 18.08 -11.48
N TYR A 131 6.25 17.29 -11.11
CA TYR A 131 6.39 16.13 -10.23
C TYR A 131 5.38 15.03 -10.59
N VAL A 132 5.66 13.81 -10.09
CA VAL A 132 4.70 12.71 -10.11
C VAL A 132 4.04 12.59 -8.74
N LEU A 133 2.71 12.58 -8.70
CA LEU A 133 1.96 12.33 -7.47
C LEU A 133 2.04 10.84 -7.12
N VAL A 134 2.36 10.51 -5.88
CA VAL A 134 2.39 9.13 -5.37
C VAL A 134 1.34 8.99 -4.29
N TRP A 135 0.27 8.26 -4.58
CA TRP A 135 -0.78 7.90 -3.64
C TRP A 135 -0.51 6.49 -3.12
N LYS A 136 -0.23 6.35 -1.82
CA LYS A 136 -0.18 5.04 -1.16
C LYS A 136 -1.46 4.77 -0.39
N THR A 137 -2.02 3.57 -0.51
CA THR A 137 -3.23 3.12 0.20
C THR A 137 -3.09 1.70 0.72
N ILE A 138 -3.87 1.38 1.76
CA ILE A 138 -4.16 0.01 2.22
C ILE A 138 -5.65 -0.33 2.20
N GLU A 139 -6.52 0.64 1.91
CA GLU A 139 -7.98 0.52 2.01
C GLU A 139 -8.64 0.33 0.64
N SER A 140 -7.91 0.59 -0.44
CA SER A 140 -8.48 0.61 -1.79
C SER A 140 -8.04 -0.56 -2.68
N SER A 141 -7.63 -1.70 -2.10
CA SER A 141 -7.29 -2.91 -2.87
C SER A 141 -8.49 -3.47 -3.65
N GLY A 142 -9.71 -3.36 -3.13
CA GLY A 142 -10.94 -3.77 -3.81
C GLY A 142 -11.48 -2.78 -4.86
N ARG A 143 -10.81 -1.64 -5.03
CA ARG A 143 -11.20 -0.54 -5.94
C ARG A 143 -10.22 -0.35 -7.11
N LEU A 144 -9.28 -1.28 -7.31
CA LEU A 144 -8.24 -1.10 -8.33
C LEU A 144 -8.82 -1.09 -9.75
N GLY A 145 -9.83 -1.90 -10.04
CA GLY A 145 -10.49 -1.93 -11.35
C GLY A 145 -11.12 -0.58 -11.68
N LEU A 146 -11.76 0.05 -10.69
CA LEU A 146 -12.33 1.40 -10.78
C LEU A 146 -11.27 2.44 -11.16
N TYR A 147 -10.15 2.48 -10.42
CA TYR A 147 -9.10 3.46 -10.66
C TYR A 147 -8.36 3.22 -11.98
N ALA A 148 -8.16 1.95 -12.33
CA ALA A 148 -7.53 1.58 -13.56
C ALA A 148 -8.40 1.97 -14.78
N GLU A 149 -9.72 1.95 -14.65
CA GLU A 149 -10.66 2.35 -15.69
C GLU A 149 -10.74 3.87 -15.88
N ILE A 150 -10.87 4.61 -14.79
CA ILE A 150 -11.24 6.04 -14.84
C ILE A 150 -10.04 6.96 -14.90
N LEU A 151 -8.95 6.63 -14.20
CA LEU A 151 -7.84 7.55 -14.09
C LEU A 151 -7.04 7.56 -15.40
N ASP A 152 -6.58 8.75 -15.78
CA ASP A 152 -5.73 8.95 -16.95
C ASP A 152 -4.26 9.10 -16.52
N LYS A 153 -3.33 8.78 -17.42
CA LYS A 153 -1.87 8.91 -17.21
C LYS A 153 -1.38 8.37 -15.86
N LYS A 154 -1.91 7.22 -15.44
CA LYS A 154 -1.59 6.57 -14.16
C LYS A 154 -0.71 5.33 -14.31
N ARG A 155 -0.07 4.95 -13.21
CA ARG A 155 0.56 3.64 -13.01
C ARG A 155 0.09 3.08 -11.67
N ILE A 156 -0.37 1.84 -11.67
CA ILE A 156 -0.85 1.16 -10.46
C ILE A 156 0.11 0.03 -10.12
N ILE A 157 0.63 0.07 -8.89
CA ILE A 157 1.48 -0.96 -8.32
C ILE A 157 0.72 -1.57 -7.15
N HIS A 158 0.45 -2.86 -7.22
CA HIS A 158 -0.15 -3.61 -6.11
C HIS A 158 0.86 -4.59 -5.53
N ILE A 159 1.18 -4.43 -4.25
CA ILE A 159 2.10 -5.32 -3.53
C ILE A 159 1.35 -6.45 -2.83
N LEU A 160 1.69 -7.68 -3.22
CA LEU A 160 1.29 -8.92 -2.59
C LEU A 160 2.29 -9.28 -1.50
N ARG A 161 1.83 -9.99 -0.49
CA ARG A 161 2.67 -10.58 0.54
C ARG A 161 2.12 -11.94 0.90
N HIS A 162 2.99 -12.89 1.24
CA HIS A 162 2.56 -14.21 1.68
C HIS A 162 1.50 -14.08 2.80
N PRO A 163 0.34 -14.76 2.71
CA PRO A 163 -0.74 -14.64 3.68
C PRO A 163 -0.28 -14.84 5.13
N SER A 164 0.55 -15.85 5.40
CA SER A 164 1.14 -16.10 6.72
C SER A 164 1.89 -14.87 7.29
N GLY A 165 2.57 -14.11 6.44
CA GLY A 165 3.25 -12.87 6.84
C GLY A 165 2.29 -11.76 7.26
N ILE A 166 1.14 -11.64 6.58
CA ILE A 166 0.09 -10.69 6.91
C ILE A 166 -0.61 -11.11 8.21
N ILE A 167 -1.07 -12.36 8.29
CA ILE A 167 -1.80 -12.94 9.41
C ILE A 167 -0.97 -12.87 10.69
N SER A 168 0.27 -13.36 10.64
CA SER A 168 1.19 -13.29 11.77
C SER A 168 1.39 -11.84 12.24
N SER A 169 1.47 -10.88 11.31
CA SER A 169 1.59 -9.47 11.71
C SER A 169 0.32 -8.90 12.33
N ARG A 170 -0.87 -9.35 11.91
CA ARG A 170 -2.14 -8.91 12.49
C ARG A 170 -2.31 -9.46 13.89
N LEU A 171 -2.15 -10.77 14.08
CA LEU A 171 -2.24 -11.43 15.40
C LEU A 171 -1.31 -10.79 16.44
N ARG A 172 -0.07 -10.44 16.04
CA ARG A 172 0.85 -9.70 16.91
C ARG A 172 0.36 -8.30 17.25
N GLY A 173 -0.22 -7.59 16.28
CA GLY A 173 -0.76 -6.26 16.50
C GLY A 173 -1.95 -6.27 17.45
N GLU A 174 -2.82 -7.26 17.32
CA GLU A 174 -3.96 -7.51 18.22
C GLU A 174 -3.48 -7.81 19.64
N LYS A 175 -2.53 -8.74 19.80
CA LYS A 175 -1.90 -9.04 21.11
C LYS A 175 -1.23 -7.83 21.76
N LEU A 176 -0.73 -6.89 20.96
CA LEU A 176 -0.10 -5.65 21.43
C LEU A 176 -1.09 -4.46 21.51
N SER A 177 -2.39 -4.71 21.38
CA SER A 177 -3.47 -3.72 21.41
C SER A 177 -3.25 -2.53 20.46
N LYS A 178 -2.65 -2.78 19.29
CA LYS A 178 -2.32 -1.74 18.31
C LYS A 178 -3.49 -1.30 17.43
N PHE A 179 -4.65 -1.96 17.54
CA PHE A 179 -5.82 -1.74 16.70
C PHE A 179 -7.06 -1.31 17.50
N GLY A 180 -6.90 -0.81 18.73
CA GLY A 180 -8.02 -0.28 19.51
C GLY A 180 -9.12 -1.30 19.80
N GLY A 181 -8.78 -2.58 19.94
CA GLY A 181 -9.72 -3.67 20.19
C GLY A 181 -10.36 -4.29 18.94
N TYR A 182 -10.04 -3.79 17.73
CA TYR A 182 -10.48 -4.41 16.49
C TYR A 182 -9.84 -5.80 16.30
N VAL A 183 -10.68 -6.81 16.06
CA VAL A 183 -10.29 -8.20 15.80
C VAL A 183 -10.69 -8.54 14.36
N ALA A 184 -9.69 -8.64 13.47
CA ALA A 184 -9.97 -8.78 12.03
C ALA A 184 -10.70 -10.10 11.70
N ALA A 185 -10.44 -11.16 12.46
CA ALA A 185 -11.08 -12.46 12.27
C ALA A 185 -12.59 -12.46 12.57
N GLU A 186 -13.09 -11.40 13.22
CA GLU A 186 -14.49 -11.23 13.62
C GLU A 186 -15.23 -10.16 12.79
N ASP A 187 -14.60 -9.61 11.74
CA ASP A 187 -15.26 -8.66 10.83
C ASP A 187 -16.17 -9.39 9.82
N TYR A 188 -17.36 -9.77 10.28
CA TYR A 188 -18.32 -10.55 9.49
C TYR A 188 -18.86 -9.80 8.27
N GLU A 189 -18.95 -8.47 8.34
CA GLU A 189 -19.36 -7.66 7.20
C GLU A 189 -18.27 -7.65 6.12
N MET A 190 -16.98 -7.60 6.50
CA MET A 190 -15.88 -7.77 5.53
C MET A 190 -15.98 -9.11 4.79
N PHE A 191 -16.22 -10.22 5.50
CA PHE A 191 -16.40 -11.53 4.85
C PHE A 191 -17.59 -11.53 3.90
N ARG A 192 -18.72 -10.93 4.30
CA ARG A 192 -19.90 -10.79 3.45
C ARG A 192 -19.58 -10.01 2.16
N LEU A 193 -18.86 -8.90 2.27
CA LEU A 193 -18.44 -8.11 1.12
C LEU A 193 -17.52 -8.91 0.18
N LEU A 194 -16.54 -9.63 0.75
CA LEU A 194 -15.59 -10.44 0.00
C LEU A 194 -16.26 -11.59 -0.77
N LEU A 195 -17.16 -12.34 -0.11
CA LEU A 195 -17.91 -13.43 -0.73
C LEU A 195 -18.83 -12.93 -1.85
N ASN A 196 -19.29 -11.67 -1.76
CA ASN A 196 -20.08 -11.01 -2.80
C ASN A 196 -19.25 -10.46 -3.98
N THR A 197 -17.93 -10.60 -3.97
CA THR A 197 -17.12 -10.31 -5.17
C THR A 197 -17.18 -11.46 -6.17
N SER A 198 -16.89 -11.20 -7.44
CA SER A 198 -16.81 -12.22 -8.47
C SER A 198 -15.73 -13.27 -8.23
N VAL A 199 -14.66 -12.93 -7.49
CA VAL A 199 -13.63 -13.90 -7.06
C VAL A 199 -14.09 -14.69 -5.84
N GLY A 200 -14.72 -14.04 -4.85
CA GLY A 200 -15.29 -14.71 -3.68
C GLY A 200 -16.34 -15.76 -4.05
N ARG A 201 -17.27 -15.42 -4.96
CA ARG A 201 -18.29 -16.35 -5.46
C ARG A 201 -17.70 -17.60 -6.13
N LYS A 202 -16.52 -17.51 -6.76
CA LYS A 202 -15.88 -18.67 -7.42
C LYS A 202 -15.42 -19.74 -6.43
N HIS A 203 -15.12 -19.36 -5.19
CA HIS A 203 -14.73 -20.31 -4.15
C HIS A 203 -15.91 -21.11 -3.59
N GLY A 204 -17.15 -20.67 -3.87
CA GLY A 204 -18.36 -21.40 -3.49
C GLY A 204 -18.60 -21.54 -1.99
N LEU A 205 -17.95 -20.70 -1.17
CA LEU A 205 -18.09 -20.72 0.29
C LEU A 205 -19.25 -19.84 0.74
N SER A 206 -20.07 -20.35 1.66
CA SER A 206 -21.08 -19.56 2.37
C SER A 206 -20.45 -18.80 3.54
N LEU A 207 -21.12 -17.74 4.01
CA LEU A 207 -20.69 -17.02 5.20
C LEU A 207 -20.66 -17.96 6.42
N GLU A 208 -21.66 -18.83 6.57
CA GLU A 208 -21.71 -19.83 7.64
C GLU A 208 -20.48 -20.75 7.63
N GLN A 209 -20.07 -21.23 6.45
CA GLN A 209 -18.88 -22.06 6.31
C GLN A 209 -17.62 -21.30 6.72
N ILE A 210 -17.47 -20.02 6.35
CA ILE A 210 -16.34 -19.18 6.79
C ILE A 210 -16.37 -18.99 8.30
N LEU A 211 -17.53 -18.69 8.90
CA LEU A 211 -17.65 -18.42 10.33
C LEU A 211 -17.39 -19.65 11.21
N ALA A 212 -17.61 -20.85 10.68
CA ALA A 212 -17.27 -22.10 11.34
C ALA A 212 -15.77 -22.44 11.36
N MET A 213 -14.94 -21.71 10.59
CA MET A 213 -13.50 -21.95 10.51
C MET A 213 -12.74 -21.36 11.71
N ALA A 214 -11.53 -21.86 11.94
CA ALA A 214 -10.62 -21.26 12.92
C ALA A 214 -10.31 -19.79 12.56
N PRO A 215 -10.02 -18.89 13.53
CA PRO A 215 -9.69 -17.50 13.26
C PRO A 215 -8.59 -17.31 12.21
N VAL A 216 -7.56 -18.15 12.22
CA VAL A 216 -6.45 -18.09 11.24
C VAL A 216 -6.90 -18.43 9.82
N GLU A 217 -7.79 -19.40 9.66
CA GLU A 217 -8.37 -19.74 8.35
C GLU A 217 -9.26 -18.61 7.83
N ARG A 218 -10.07 -18.00 8.70
CA ARG A 218 -10.87 -16.81 8.35
C ARG A 218 -9.96 -15.68 7.85
N LEU A 219 -8.88 -15.38 8.56
CA LEU A 219 -7.91 -14.36 8.14
C LEU A 219 -7.20 -14.74 6.82
N ALA A 220 -6.93 -16.02 6.58
CA ALA A 220 -6.37 -16.50 5.32
C ALA A 220 -7.32 -16.23 4.16
N TRP A 221 -8.60 -16.56 4.31
CA TRP A 221 -9.64 -16.26 3.33
C TRP A 221 -9.79 -14.76 3.07
N GLU A 222 -9.80 -13.94 4.13
CA GLU A 222 -9.86 -12.48 3.98
C GLU A 222 -8.70 -11.96 3.13
N CYS A 223 -7.47 -12.40 3.43
CA CYS A 223 -6.28 -11.99 2.70
C CYS A 223 -6.30 -12.46 1.25
N LEU A 224 -6.62 -13.74 1.01
CA LEU A 224 -6.59 -14.36 -0.32
C LEU A 224 -7.62 -13.74 -1.24
N VAL A 225 -8.89 -13.66 -0.84
CA VAL A 225 -9.97 -13.13 -1.69
C VAL A 225 -9.72 -11.65 -2.00
N SER A 226 -9.22 -10.88 -1.03
CA SER A 226 -8.86 -9.48 -1.25
C SER A 226 -7.72 -9.31 -2.27
N MET A 227 -6.67 -10.12 -2.16
CA MET A 227 -5.54 -10.10 -3.10
C MET A 227 -5.93 -10.62 -4.49
N GLU A 228 -6.76 -11.66 -4.56
CA GLU A 228 -7.28 -12.20 -5.83
C GLU A 228 -8.09 -11.16 -6.58
N LYS A 229 -8.95 -10.41 -5.87
CA LYS A 229 -9.71 -9.31 -6.46
C LYS A 229 -8.78 -8.25 -7.05
N ALA A 230 -7.77 -7.83 -6.29
CA ALA A 230 -6.79 -6.84 -6.74
C ALA A 230 -5.97 -7.33 -7.95
N VAL A 231 -5.55 -8.60 -7.96
CA VAL A 231 -4.84 -9.22 -9.10
C VAL A 231 -5.74 -9.28 -10.33
N LYS A 232 -7.00 -9.70 -10.17
CA LYS A 232 -7.98 -9.74 -11.25
C LYS A 232 -8.23 -8.36 -11.85
N ASP A 233 -8.35 -7.34 -11.01
CA ASP A 233 -8.58 -5.95 -11.45
C ASP A 233 -7.45 -5.39 -12.33
N LEU A 234 -6.22 -5.88 -12.11
CA LEU A 234 -5.02 -5.47 -12.85
C LEU A 234 -4.61 -6.45 -13.94
N GLU A 235 -5.30 -7.58 -14.10
CA GLU A 235 -4.96 -8.61 -15.08
C GLU A 235 -5.05 -8.04 -16.50
N GLY A 236 -4.02 -8.30 -17.31
CA GLY A 236 -3.93 -7.80 -18.69
C GLY A 236 -3.71 -6.29 -18.85
N ARG A 237 -3.64 -5.52 -17.76
CA ARG A 237 -3.49 -4.05 -17.82
C ARG A 237 -2.02 -3.64 -17.97
N PRO A 238 -1.63 -2.89 -19.03
CA PRO A 238 -0.25 -2.46 -19.23
C PRO A 238 0.20 -1.38 -18.25
N ASP A 239 -0.73 -0.69 -17.60
CA ASP A 239 -0.53 0.32 -16.57
C ASP A 239 -0.71 -0.22 -15.14
N GLY A 240 -0.90 -1.54 -15.00
CA GLY A 240 -0.90 -2.27 -13.73
C GLY A 240 0.37 -3.12 -13.56
N ARG A 241 0.86 -3.22 -12.31
CA ARG A 241 1.98 -4.08 -11.94
C ARG A 241 1.72 -4.75 -10.60
N ILE A 242 1.92 -6.07 -10.55
CA ILE A 242 1.97 -6.84 -9.32
C ILE A 242 3.43 -6.93 -8.85
N VAL A 243 3.65 -6.76 -7.54
CA VAL A 243 4.95 -6.91 -6.89
C VAL A 243 4.80 -7.87 -5.73
N VAL A 244 5.70 -8.84 -5.59
CA VAL A 244 5.73 -9.72 -4.43
C VAL A 244 6.66 -9.10 -3.37
N TYR A 245 6.18 -8.97 -2.14
CA TYR A 245 6.95 -8.37 -1.04
C TYR A 245 8.23 -9.14 -0.76
N GLU A 246 8.18 -10.47 -0.82
CA GLU A 246 9.33 -11.35 -0.65
C GLU A 246 10.41 -11.12 -1.73
N ASP A 247 10.02 -10.84 -2.98
CA ASP A 247 10.94 -10.45 -4.05
C ASP A 247 11.56 -9.08 -3.80
N LEU A 248 10.74 -8.10 -3.39
CA LEU A 248 11.23 -6.77 -3.01
C LEU A 248 12.22 -6.84 -1.83
N CYS A 249 12.00 -7.75 -0.89
CA CYS A 249 12.88 -7.97 0.25
C CYS A 249 14.19 -8.68 -0.15
N SER A 250 14.14 -9.64 -1.07
CA SER A 250 15.30 -10.43 -1.49
C SER A 250 16.18 -9.73 -2.53
N LYS A 251 15.56 -9.00 -3.47
CA LYS A 251 16.23 -8.30 -4.58
C LYS A 251 15.79 -6.83 -4.66
N PRO A 252 15.99 -6.04 -3.59
CA PRO A 252 15.43 -4.69 -3.48
C PRO A 252 15.83 -3.75 -4.61
N PHE A 253 17.10 -3.78 -5.05
CA PHE A 253 17.58 -2.89 -6.11
C PHE A 253 17.00 -3.24 -7.47
N GLU A 254 16.96 -4.53 -7.80
CA GLU A 254 16.42 -5.03 -9.06
C GLU A 254 14.92 -4.70 -9.18
N VAL A 255 14.14 -5.03 -8.15
CA VAL A 255 12.69 -4.76 -8.13
C VAL A 255 12.42 -3.27 -8.19
N MET A 256 13.15 -2.44 -7.43
CA MET A 256 12.95 -0.99 -7.49
C MET A 256 13.34 -0.39 -8.84
N GLN A 257 14.39 -0.88 -9.50
CA GLN A 257 14.74 -0.46 -10.85
C GLN A 257 13.60 -0.76 -11.83
N GLN A 258 13.09 -1.99 -11.82
CA GLN A 258 11.96 -2.39 -12.68
C GLN A 258 10.71 -1.53 -12.44
N LEU A 259 10.43 -1.18 -11.18
CA LEU A 259 9.28 -0.33 -10.83
C LEU A 259 9.46 1.12 -11.27
N PHE A 260 10.66 1.69 -11.13
CA PHE A 260 10.92 3.03 -11.66
C PHE A 260 10.87 3.06 -13.19
N ASP A 261 11.45 2.06 -13.87
CA ASP A 261 11.35 1.94 -15.32
C ASP A 261 9.88 1.81 -15.79
N PHE A 262 9.07 1.03 -15.07
CA PHE A 262 7.63 0.93 -15.30
C PHE A 262 6.91 2.29 -15.15
N CYS A 263 7.35 3.08 -14.17
CA CYS A 263 6.84 4.42 -13.90
C CYS A 263 7.49 5.53 -14.73
N GLY A 264 8.40 5.24 -15.66
CA GLY A 264 9.11 6.28 -16.43
C GLY A 264 9.94 7.22 -15.54
N LEU A 265 10.45 6.71 -14.42
CA LEU A 265 11.31 7.43 -13.49
C LEU A 265 12.73 6.87 -13.56
N ASN A 266 13.72 7.73 -13.33
CA ASN A 266 15.11 7.30 -13.23
C ASN A 266 15.41 6.79 -11.81
N PHE A 267 16.46 5.98 -11.65
CA PHE A 267 16.91 5.56 -10.33
C PHE A 267 17.69 6.68 -9.64
N ASP A 268 16.98 7.50 -8.84
CA ASP A 268 17.53 8.68 -8.19
C ASP A 268 18.62 8.33 -7.14
N PRO A 269 19.77 9.04 -7.08
CA PRO A 269 20.82 8.80 -6.08
C PRO A 269 20.35 8.93 -4.61
N GLN A 270 19.35 9.76 -4.35
CA GLN A 270 18.70 9.86 -3.04
C GLN A 270 17.96 8.58 -2.70
N THR A 271 17.24 8.01 -3.66
CA THR A 271 16.55 6.73 -3.49
C THR A 271 17.54 5.59 -3.31
N HIS A 272 18.62 5.55 -4.09
CA HIS A 272 19.69 4.56 -3.90
C HIS A 272 20.22 4.58 -2.46
N ARG A 273 20.56 5.76 -1.93
CA ARG A 273 21.04 5.90 -0.55
C ARG A 273 20.01 5.47 0.48
N PHE A 274 18.74 5.85 0.30
CA PHE A 274 17.68 5.45 1.23
C PHE A 274 17.43 3.94 1.18
N LEU A 275 17.51 3.32 0.00
CA LEU A 275 17.38 1.87 -0.14
C LEU A 275 18.50 1.16 0.64
N VAL A 276 19.76 1.53 0.41
CA VAL A 276 20.92 1.03 1.17
C VAL A 276 20.70 1.21 2.68
N GLU A 277 20.32 2.40 3.15
CA GLU A 277 20.11 2.65 4.58
C GLU A 277 18.99 1.79 5.18
N SER A 278 17.86 1.68 4.46
CA SER A 278 16.67 0.98 4.94
C SER A 278 16.82 -0.54 4.99
N THR A 279 17.76 -1.11 4.21
CA THR A 279 18.07 -2.55 4.20
C THR A 279 19.29 -2.94 5.05
N SER A 280 20.19 -2.00 5.36
CA SER A 280 21.44 -2.29 6.10
C SER A 280 21.36 -2.07 7.61
N LYS A 281 20.36 -1.34 8.12
CA LYS A 281 20.24 -0.99 9.54
C LYS A 281 18.94 -1.55 10.15
N THR A 282 19.00 -1.93 11.43
CA THR A 282 17.83 -2.37 12.19
C THR A 282 17.41 -1.30 13.21
N ARG A 283 16.19 -0.76 13.10
CA ARG A 283 15.58 0.09 14.14
C ARG A 283 14.40 -0.61 14.82
N ARG A 284 14.37 -0.55 16.16
CA ARG A 284 13.35 -1.19 17.01
C ARG A 284 12.08 -0.33 17.11
N SER A 285 11.16 -0.45 16.14
CA SER A 285 9.76 0.02 16.27
C SER A 285 8.81 -0.83 15.41
N TYR A 286 7.57 -1.03 15.87
CA TYR A 286 6.58 -1.89 15.21
C TYR A 286 6.32 -1.45 13.76
N TYR A 287 6.16 -0.14 13.54
CA TYR A 287 5.95 0.48 12.22
C TYR A 287 7.25 0.93 11.53
N SER A 288 8.43 0.58 12.06
CA SER A 288 9.71 0.92 11.42
C SER A 288 9.81 0.28 10.04
N ILE A 289 10.27 1.08 9.08
CA ILE A 289 10.63 0.68 7.71
C ILE A 289 12.13 0.43 7.54
N ILE A 290 12.94 0.65 8.59
CA ILE A 290 14.38 0.38 8.62
C ILE A 290 14.57 -0.90 9.42
N LYS A 291 14.69 -2.03 8.71
CA LYS A 291 14.78 -3.39 9.24
C LYS A 291 15.51 -4.26 8.21
N ASP A 292 16.06 -5.38 8.65
CA ASP A 292 16.40 -6.49 7.75
C ASP A 292 15.12 -6.90 6.97
N PRO A 293 15.09 -6.71 5.63
CA PRO A 293 13.91 -7.00 4.83
C PRO A 293 13.60 -8.50 4.78
N LEU A 294 14.63 -9.36 4.68
CA LEU A 294 14.45 -10.82 4.60
C LEU A 294 13.94 -11.38 5.92
N ALA A 295 14.53 -10.94 7.04
CA ALA A 295 14.03 -11.31 8.36
C ALA A 295 12.58 -10.84 8.55
N SER A 296 12.22 -9.66 8.05
CA SER A 296 10.86 -9.12 8.12
C SER A 296 9.87 -9.90 7.25
N ALA A 297 10.30 -10.37 6.08
CA ALA A 297 9.51 -11.18 5.16
C ALA A 297 9.13 -12.52 5.77
N TYR A 298 10.12 -13.24 6.31
CA TYR A 298 9.96 -14.62 6.77
C TYR A 298 9.74 -14.79 8.28
N LYS A 299 9.63 -13.69 9.04
CA LYS A 299 9.42 -13.71 10.50
C LYS A 299 8.27 -14.62 10.96
N TRP A 300 7.23 -14.72 10.14
CA TRP A 300 6.05 -15.54 10.42
C TRP A 300 6.37 -17.03 10.60
N LYS A 301 7.45 -17.55 9.99
CA LYS A 301 7.87 -18.95 10.14
C LYS A 301 8.22 -19.32 11.59
N GLN A 302 8.61 -18.33 12.39
CA GLN A 302 8.94 -18.49 13.82
C GLN A 302 7.78 -18.08 14.74
N GLU A 303 6.87 -17.23 14.25
CA GLU A 303 5.82 -16.62 15.09
C GLU A 303 4.48 -17.35 15.00
N LEU A 304 4.20 -18.05 13.89
CA LEU A 304 3.04 -18.93 13.77
C LEU A 304 3.43 -20.35 14.15
N ASN A 305 2.56 -21.06 14.87
CA ASN A 305 2.76 -22.48 15.14
C ASN A 305 2.55 -23.31 13.85
N ALA A 306 2.99 -24.57 13.85
CA ALA A 306 2.93 -25.45 12.69
C ALA A 306 1.48 -25.67 12.18
N THR A 307 0.52 -25.78 13.09
CA THR A 307 -0.91 -25.95 12.74
C THR A 307 -1.42 -24.73 11.96
N ASP A 308 -1.16 -23.52 12.45
CA ASP A 308 -1.59 -22.28 11.79
C ASP A 308 -0.90 -22.10 10.44
N GLN A 309 0.39 -22.43 10.33
CA GLN A 309 1.11 -22.40 9.05
C GLN A 309 0.45 -23.35 8.04
N GLU A 310 0.10 -24.57 8.47
CA GLU A 310 -0.56 -25.56 7.63
C GLU A 310 -1.97 -25.14 7.21
N LEU A 311 -2.75 -24.56 8.13
CA LEU A 311 -4.09 -24.03 7.81
C LEU A 311 -4.02 -22.96 6.72
N VAL A 312 -3.08 -22.02 6.84
CA VAL A 312 -2.88 -20.97 5.82
C VAL A 312 -2.42 -21.56 4.49
N ARG A 313 -1.46 -22.52 4.52
CA ARG A 313 -0.94 -23.20 3.34
C ARG A 313 -2.05 -23.89 2.56
N LYS A 314 -2.92 -24.65 3.24
CA LYS A 314 -4.07 -25.32 2.63
C LYS A 314 -5.03 -24.36 1.92
N GLN A 315 -5.29 -23.18 2.48
CA GLN A 315 -6.14 -22.20 1.80
C GLN A 315 -5.41 -21.54 0.62
N LEU A 316 -4.11 -21.27 0.74
CA LEU A 316 -3.30 -20.72 -0.35
C LEU A 316 -3.24 -21.66 -1.56
N GLU A 317 -3.08 -22.97 -1.35
CA GLU A 317 -3.08 -23.98 -2.43
C GLU A 317 -4.37 -24.01 -3.26
N ARG A 318 -5.50 -23.60 -2.66
CA ARG A 318 -6.79 -23.49 -3.34
C ARG A 318 -6.94 -22.20 -4.14
N SER A 319 -5.99 -21.28 -4.02
CA SER A 319 -5.99 -19.98 -4.68
C SER A 319 -5.07 -19.98 -5.90
N PRO A 320 -5.45 -19.30 -7.01
CA PRO A 320 -4.53 -19.06 -8.12
C PRO A 320 -3.30 -18.23 -7.70
N LEU A 321 -3.30 -17.62 -6.51
CA LEU A 321 -2.16 -16.87 -5.98
C LEU A 321 -1.01 -17.76 -5.53
N ALA A 322 -1.21 -19.08 -5.35
CA ALA A 322 -0.12 -20.01 -5.01
C ALA A 322 1.09 -19.89 -5.95
N ARG A 323 0.86 -19.54 -7.23
CA ARG A 323 1.91 -19.32 -8.23
C ARG A 323 2.95 -18.25 -7.86
N PHE A 324 2.63 -17.34 -6.93
CA PHE A 324 3.55 -16.30 -6.46
C PHE A 324 4.49 -16.80 -5.35
N TRP A 325 4.19 -17.94 -4.74
CA TRP A 325 4.99 -18.57 -3.70
C TRP A 325 5.03 -20.08 -3.91
N PRO A 326 5.71 -20.56 -4.98
CA PRO A 326 5.96 -21.99 -5.12
C PRO A 326 6.81 -22.46 -3.93
N ASP A 327 6.34 -23.50 -3.23
CA ASP A 327 7.04 -24.13 -2.11
C ASP A 327 8.43 -24.66 -2.50
#